data_AF-A0A0D6EPU5-F1
#
_entry.id   AF-A0A0D6EPU5-F1
#
_cell.length_a   1.000
_cell.length_b   1.000
_cell.length_c   1.000
_cell.angle_alpha   90.00
_cell.angle_beta   90.00
_cell.angle_gamma   90.00
#
_symmetry.space_group_name_H-M   'P 1'
#
loop_
_entity.id
_entity.type
_entity.pdbx_description
1 polymer ?
#
loop_
_entity_poly.entity_id
_entity_poly.type
_entity_poly.pdbx_seq_one_letter_code
_entity_poly.pdbx_strand_id
1 'polypeptide(L)'
;MFSSLRTSLLRQAPRHQLRHASSSSTSEQAAQKAKDASDKAKQIAGQATQRASQLFGNISQKAGDALGSYKEPIFYNAAVAKEFAKQVYQAEKLGPPSLAQASYTYQQFFRQAPQFSFWQKLYESGEYKRWLLYAVEAYGIFSIGEMIGRRHIVG
;
A
#
# COMPACT_ATOMS: atom_id res chain seq x y z
N MET A 1 18.21 59.71 -4.07
CA MET A 1 18.19 59.74 -2.59
C MET A 1 16.88 59.12 -2.12
N PHE A 2 16.98 58.31 -1.08
CA PHE A 2 16.08 57.21 -0.70
C PHE A 2 14.67 57.65 -0.25
N SER A 3 13.65 56.89 -0.64
CA SER A 3 12.53 56.56 0.26
C SER A 3 11.85 55.27 -0.20
N SER A 4 11.80 54.30 0.70
CA SER A 4 11.37 52.92 0.51
C SER A 4 9.92 52.75 0.96
N LEU A 5 9.05 52.26 0.07
CA LEU A 5 7.69 51.84 0.43
C LEU A 5 7.56 50.33 0.26
N ARG A 6 7.53 49.66 1.41
CA ARG A 6 7.24 48.23 1.59
C ARG A 6 5.73 48.06 1.54
N THR A 7 5.20 47.16 0.71
CA THR A 7 3.83 46.66 0.88
C THR A 7 3.78 45.17 0.59
N SER A 8 3.81 44.37 1.66
CA SER A 8 3.58 42.93 1.67
C SER A 8 2.12 42.67 2.00
N LEU A 9 1.33 42.13 1.06
CA LEU A 9 -0.03 41.68 1.33
C LEU A 9 -0.02 40.17 1.57
N LEU A 10 0.13 39.79 2.84
CA LEU A 10 -0.17 38.46 3.35
C LEU A 10 -1.68 38.38 3.61
N ARG A 11 -2.38 37.55 2.84
CA ARG A 11 -3.81 37.26 3.03
C ARG A 11 -3.97 36.26 4.18
N GLN A 12 -4.16 36.76 5.39
CA GLN A 12 -4.54 35.95 6.56
C GLN A 12 -6.06 35.68 6.54
N ALA A 13 -6.45 34.41 6.60
CA ALA A 13 -7.83 33.99 6.81
C ALA A 13 -8.21 34.07 8.31
N PRO A 14 -9.44 34.45 8.67
CA PRO A 14 -9.86 34.52 10.07
C PRO A 14 -10.03 33.10 10.65
N ARG A 15 -9.18 32.77 11.63
CA ARG A 15 -9.41 31.62 12.52
C ARG A 15 -10.49 32.00 13.53
N HIS A 16 -11.66 31.39 13.41
CA HIS A 16 -12.68 31.39 14.46
C HIS A 16 -12.07 30.81 15.74
N GLN A 17 -11.75 31.69 16.69
CA GLN A 17 -11.40 31.32 18.05
C GLN A 17 -12.69 31.01 18.81
N LEU A 18 -12.95 29.72 19.03
CA LEU A 18 -13.95 29.27 19.99
C LEU A 18 -13.46 29.65 21.39
N ARG A 19 -14.11 30.66 21.96
CA ARG A 19 -13.88 31.18 23.30
C ARG A 19 -14.66 30.29 24.27
N HIS A 20 -13.98 29.38 24.97
CA HIS A 20 -14.56 28.71 26.13
C HIS A 20 -14.43 29.62 27.35
N ALA A 21 -15.58 30.00 27.90
CA ALA A 21 -15.70 30.74 29.14
C ALA A 21 -15.29 29.85 30.33
N SER A 22 -14.57 30.47 31.26
CA SER A 22 -14.04 29.90 32.50
C SER A 22 -15.14 29.53 33.50
N SER A 23 -15.07 28.31 34.05
CA SER A 23 -15.54 28.03 35.41
C SER A 23 -14.35 27.46 36.19
N SER A 24 -13.76 28.32 37.01
CA SER A 24 -12.72 28.03 37.99
C SER A 24 -13.25 27.12 39.10
N SER A 25 -12.63 25.94 39.26
CA SER A 25 -12.53 25.09 40.48
C SER A 25 -12.51 23.58 40.22
N THR A 26 -12.64 23.12 38.96
CA THR A 26 -12.65 21.67 38.62
C THR A 26 -11.47 21.24 37.72
N SER A 27 -10.61 22.18 37.31
CA SER A 27 -9.52 21.93 36.35
C SER A 27 -8.23 21.36 36.97
N GLU A 28 -8.01 21.53 38.28
CA GLU A 28 -6.79 21.04 38.95
C GLU A 28 -6.90 19.56 39.35
N GLN A 29 -8.08 19.08 39.77
CA GLN A 29 -8.30 17.65 40.05
C GLN A 29 -8.35 16.78 38.77
N ALA A 30 -8.78 17.35 37.64
CA ALA A 30 -8.77 16.66 36.35
C ALA A 30 -7.35 16.50 35.79
N ALA A 31 -6.49 17.51 35.97
CA ALA A 31 -5.09 17.45 35.57
C ALA A 31 -4.27 16.44 36.40
N GLN A 32 -4.54 16.32 37.70
CA GLN A 32 -3.88 15.34 38.57
C GLN A 32 -4.31 13.90 38.25
N LYS A 33 -5.62 13.65 38.06
CA LYS A 33 -6.14 12.32 37.66
C LYS A 33 -5.72 11.92 36.25
N ALA A 34 -5.55 12.87 35.34
CA ALA A 34 -5.02 12.61 34.01
C ALA A 34 -3.53 12.22 34.05
N LYS A 35 -2.73 12.83 34.94
CA LYS A 35 -1.34 12.44 35.17
C LYS A 35 -1.23 11.03 35.77
N ASP A 36 -2.00 10.74 36.82
CA ASP A 36 -2.04 9.40 37.44
C ASP A 36 -2.56 8.31 36.49
N ALA A 37 -3.54 8.62 35.64
CA ALA A 37 -4.02 7.71 34.61
C ALA A 37 -2.97 7.50 33.50
N SER A 38 -2.23 8.55 33.13
CA SER A 38 -1.16 8.46 32.13
C SER A 38 0.05 7.68 32.64
N ASP A 39 0.40 7.80 33.92
CA ASP A 39 1.53 7.09 34.51
C ASP A 39 1.18 5.61 34.77
N LYS A 40 -0.05 5.31 35.20
CA LYS A 40 -0.56 3.93 35.24
C LYS A 40 -0.69 3.32 33.84
N ALA A 41 -1.14 4.07 32.84
CA ALA A 41 -1.21 3.60 31.46
C ALA A 41 0.18 3.35 30.88
N LYS A 42 1.17 4.21 31.15
CA LYS A 42 2.58 3.99 30.77
C LYS A 42 3.19 2.80 31.48
N GLN A 43 2.84 2.56 32.73
CA GLN A 43 3.35 1.42 33.50
C GLN A 43 2.73 0.09 33.01
N ILE A 44 1.43 0.07 32.71
CA ILE A 44 0.75 -1.10 32.13
C ILE A 44 1.20 -1.32 30.67
N ALA A 45 1.32 -0.26 29.87
CA ALA A 45 1.83 -0.35 28.50
C ALA A 45 3.31 -0.74 28.47
N GLY A 46 4.11 -0.29 29.43
CA GLY A 46 5.51 -0.68 29.61
C GLY A 46 5.66 -2.15 29.98
N GLN A 47 4.83 -2.64 30.90
CA GLN A 47 4.81 -4.06 31.27
C GLN A 47 4.23 -4.95 30.16
N ALA A 48 3.20 -4.50 29.44
CA ALA A 48 2.65 -5.20 28.30
C ALA A 48 3.66 -5.25 27.15
N THR A 49 4.35 -4.15 26.88
CA THR A 49 5.43 -4.08 25.89
C THR A 49 6.62 -4.96 26.30
N GLN A 50 7.04 -4.95 27.56
CA GLN A 50 8.13 -5.82 28.02
C GLN A 50 7.76 -7.30 27.96
N ARG A 51 6.53 -7.68 28.33
CA ARG A 51 6.06 -9.07 28.20
C ARG A 51 5.86 -9.46 26.75
N ALA A 52 5.38 -8.55 25.91
CA ALA A 52 5.29 -8.78 24.46
C ALA A 52 6.69 -8.94 23.86
N SER A 53 7.67 -8.09 24.19
CA SER A 53 9.05 -8.21 23.73
C SER A 53 9.75 -9.46 24.25
N GLN A 54 9.46 -9.89 25.48
CA GLN A 54 10.00 -11.14 26.03
C GLN A 54 9.36 -12.37 25.38
N LEU A 55 8.04 -12.38 25.19
CA LEU A 55 7.36 -13.46 24.47
C LEU A 55 7.79 -13.51 23.00
N PHE A 56 7.88 -12.36 22.35
CA PHE A 56 8.33 -12.25 20.97
C PHE A 56 9.82 -12.62 20.84
N GLY A 57 10.67 -12.23 21.80
CA GLY A 57 12.08 -12.61 21.86
C GLY A 57 12.26 -14.11 22.05
N ASN A 58 11.52 -14.73 22.98
CA ASN A 58 11.61 -16.15 23.25
C ASN A 58 11.03 -17.01 22.11
N ILE A 59 9.95 -16.55 21.47
CA ILE A 59 9.37 -17.20 20.28
C ILE A 59 10.30 -17.01 19.07
N SER A 60 10.88 -15.82 18.89
CA SER A 60 11.86 -15.55 17.83
C SER A 60 13.11 -16.40 17.97
N GLN A 61 13.62 -16.58 19.19
CA GLN A 61 14.81 -17.41 19.45
C GLN A 61 14.51 -18.90 19.26
N LYS A 62 13.39 -19.40 19.78
CA LYS A 62 13.00 -20.81 19.61
C LYS A 62 12.62 -21.14 18.16
N ALA A 63 11.97 -20.22 17.45
CA ALA A 63 11.73 -20.37 16.02
C ALA A 63 13.04 -20.31 15.22
N GLY A 64 13.99 -19.46 15.63
CA GLY A 64 15.33 -19.37 15.03
C GLY A 64 16.16 -20.64 15.16
N ASP A 65 16.14 -21.27 16.34
CA ASP A 65 16.84 -22.53 16.63
C ASP A 65 16.14 -23.74 15.98
N ALA A 66 14.81 -23.80 16.01
CA ALA A 66 14.05 -24.86 15.34
C ALA A 66 14.10 -24.75 13.81
N LEU A 67 14.18 -23.53 13.25
CA LEU A 67 14.43 -23.31 11.83
C LEU A 67 15.91 -23.49 11.48
N GLY A 68 16.84 -23.50 12.44
CA GLY A 68 18.27 -23.66 12.19
C GLY A 68 18.60 -24.89 11.34
N SER A 69 17.97 -26.03 11.65
CA SER A 69 18.09 -27.30 10.94
C SER A 69 17.09 -27.51 9.79
N TYR A 70 15.98 -26.76 9.75
CA TYR A 70 14.97 -26.82 8.67
C TYR A 70 15.15 -25.75 7.58
N LYS A 71 16.07 -24.79 7.77
CA LYS A 71 16.39 -23.77 6.77
C LYS A 71 16.86 -24.41 5.47
N GLU A 72 17.73 -25.41 5.56
CA GLU A 72 18.33 -26.05 4.39
C GLU A 72 17.29 -26.68 3.43
N PRO A 73 16.34 -27.52 3.89
CA PRO A 73 15.29 -28.02 3.00
C PRO A 73 14.31 -26.93 2.54
N ILE A 74 14.03 -25.90 3.34
CA ILE A 74 13.13 -24.80 2.92
C ILE A 74 13.78 -23.98 1.80
N PHE A 75 15.04 -23.60 1.95
CA PHE A 75 15.77 -22.85 0.91
C PHE A 75 15.99 -23.69 -0.34
N TYR A 76 16.27 -24.99 -0.19
CA TYR A 76 16.38 -25.90 -1.33
C TYR A 76 15.05 -25.96 -2.10
N ASN A 77 13.93 -26.20 -1.43
CA ASN A 77 12.61 -26.25 -2.08
C ASN A 77 12.21 -24.90 -2.69
N ALA A 78 12.54 -23.79 -2.03
CA ALA A 78 12.32 -22.45 -2.59
C ALA A 78 13.17 -22.20 -3.85
N ALA A 79 14.41 -22.68 -3.87
CA ALA A 79 15.28 -22.59 -5.05
C ALA A 79 14.74 -23.44 -6.21
N VAL A 80 14.29 -24.67 -5.94
CA VAL A 80 13.63 -25.53 -6.94
C VAL A 80 12.36 -24.87 -7.47
N ALA A 81 11.51 -24.34 -6.58
CA ALA A 81 10.29 -23.63 -6.98
C ALA A 81 10.59 -22.39 -7.83
N LYS A 82 11.68 -21.66 -7.52
CA LYS A 82 12.15 -20.52 -8.33
C LYS A 82 12.58 -20.96 -9.73
N GLU A 83 13.34 -22.04 -9.87
CA GLU A 83 13.74 -22.54 -11.19
C GLU A 83 12.53 -23.03 -12.00
N PHE A 84 11.58 -23.71 -11.34
CA PHE A 84 10.32 -24.10 -11.97
C PHE A 84 9.52 -22.87 -12.43
N ALA A 85 9.40 -21.84 -11.59
CA ALA A 85 8.73 -20.59 -11.95
C ALA A 85 9.39 -19.89 -13.15
N LYS A 86 10.72 -19.92 -13.26
CA LYS A 86 11.43 -19.37 -14.44
C LYS A 86 11.12 -20.15 -15.72
N GLN A 87 11.06 -21.47 -15.64
CA GLN A 87 10.73 -22.31 -16.79
C GLN A 87 9.32 -22.01 -17.29
N VAL A 88 8.35 -21.96 -16.37
CA VAL A 88 6.96 -21.60 -16.69
C VAL A 88 6.89 -20.18 -17.25
N TYR A 89 7.61 -19.21 -16.68
CA TYR A 89 7.64 -17.83 -17.18
C TYR A 89 8.07 -17.75 -18.66
N GLN A 90 9.09 -18.51 -19.06
CA GLN A 90 9.55 -18.54 -20.45
C GLN A 90 8.60 -19.34 -21.35
N ALA A 91 8.12 -20.50 -20.89
CA ALA A 91 7.22 -21.36 -21.64
C ALA A 91 5.87 -20.67 -21.94
N GLU A 92 5.31 -19.98 -20.94
CA GLU A 92 4.04 -19.27 -21.02
C GLU A 92 4.18 -17.85 -21.58
N LYS A 93 5.39 -17.45 -22.02
CA LYS A 93 5.67 -16.14 -22.61
C LYS A 93 5.14 -14.98 -21.74
N LEU A 94 5.32 -15.08 -20.42
CA LEU A 94 4.93 -14.03 -19.47
C LEU A 94 5.84 -12.79 -19.55
N GLY A 95 6.91 -12.88 -20.34
CA GLY A 95 7.75 -11.74 -20.66
C GLY A 95 7.03 -10.69 -21.52
N PRO A 96 7.49 -9.44 -21.46
CA PRO A 96 6.92 -8.38 -22.28
C PRO A 96 7.06 -8.74 -23.77
N PRO A 97 6.02 -8.49 -24.59
CA PRO A 97 6.08 -8.73 -26.02
C PRO A 97 7.10 -7.80 -26.68
N SER A 98 7.48 -8.12 -27.93
CA SER A 98 8.34 -7.21 -28.68
C SER A 98 7.61 -5.89 -28.97
N LEU A 99 8.36 -4.78 -29.04
CA LEU A 99 7.78 -3.46 -29.32
C LEU A 99 6.99 -3.43 -30.63
N ALA A 100 7.43 -4.20 -31.64
CA ALA A 100 6.73 -4.34 -32.91
C ALA A 100 5.39 -5.09 -32.77
N GLN A 101 5.32 -6.13 -31.94
CA GLN A 101 4.07 -6.85 -31.67
C GLN A 101 3.08 -5.98 -30.90
N ALA A 102 3.57 -5.24 -29.90
CA ALA A 102 2.76 -4.30 -29.14
C ALA A 102 2.19 -3.21 -30.07
N SER A 103 3.05 -2.52 -30.83
CA SER A 103 2.61 -1.44 -31.71
C SER A 103 1.63 -1.91 -32.78
N TYR A 104 1.88 -3.06 -33.39
CA TYR A 104 0.96 -3.68 -34.35
C TYR A 104 -0.41 -3.95 -33.72
N THR A 105 -0.46 -4.55 -32.54
CA THR A 105 -1.72 -4.89 -31.85
C THR A 105 -2.53 -3.65 -31.52
N TYR A 106 -1.88 -2.60 -30.98
CA TYR A 106 -2.54 -1.32 -30.71
C TYR A 106 -3.07 -0.67 -31.99
N GLN A 107 -2.28 -0.64 -33.06
CA GLN A 107 -2.71 -0.08 -34.35
C GLN A 107 -3.93 -0.81 -34.91
N GLN A 108 -3.96 -2.15 -34.83
CA GLN A 108 -5.11 -2.94 -35.27
C GLN A 108 -6.35 -2.62 -34.42
N PHE A 109 -6.20 -2.56 -33.09
CA PHE A 109 -7.30 -2.21 -32.20
C PHE A 109 -7.87 -0.81 -32.50
N PHE A 110 -7.01 0.21 -32.64
CA PHE A 110 -7.46 1.58 -32.94
C PHE A 110 -8.18 1.70 -34.28
N ARG A 111 -7.86 0.84 -35.26
CA ARG A 111 -8.57 0.79 -36.55
C ARG A 111 -9.93 0.11 -36.43
N GLN A 112 -10.07 -0.88 -35.55
CA GLN A 112 -11.27 -1.69 -35.40
C GLN A 112 -12.27 -1.12 -34.38
N ALA A 113 -11.79 -0.48 -33.32
CA ALA A 113 -12.61 0.05 -32.23
C ALA A 113 -13.72 1.04 -32.66
N PRO A 114 -13.55 1.90 -33.68
CA PRO A 114 -14.62 2.77 -34.16
C PRO A 114 -15.73 2.02 -34.91
N GLN A 115 -15.49 0.79 -35.36
CA GLN A 115 -16.45 0.02 -36.16
C GLN A 115 -17.51 -0.60 -35.25
N PHE A 116 -18.79 -0.32 -35.50
CA PHE A 116 -19.89 -0.91 -34.72
C PHE A 116 -19.91 -2.44 -34.77
N SER A 117 -19.57 -3.01 -35.94
CA SER A 117 -19.52 -4.45 -36.16
C SER A 117 -18.51 -5.18 -35.26
N PHE A 118 -17.46 -4.49 -34.78
CA PHE A 118 -16.52 -5.04 -33.81
C PHE A 118 -17.20 -5.32 -32.46
N TRP A 119 -17.95 -4.33 -31.95
CA TRP A 119 -18.67 -4.44 -30.68
C TRP A 119 -19.84 -5.41 -30.75
N GLN A 120 -20.56 -5.43 -31.88
CA GLN A 120 -21.63 -6.41 -32.10
C GLN A 120 -21.09 -7.85 -32.05
N LYS A 121 -19.98 -8.11 -32.76
CA LYS A 121 -19.31 -9.43 -32.73
C LYS A 121 -18.86 -9.82 -31.33
N LEU A 122 -18.32 -8.87 -30.56
CA LEU A 122 -17.86 -9.09 -29.18
C LEU A 122 -19.03 -9.49 -28.25
N TYR A 123 -20.22 -8.93 -28.49
CA TYR A 123 -21.42 -9.25 -27.73
C TYR A 123 -21.99 -10.62 -28.14
N GLU A 124 -22.15 -10.86 -29.45
CA GLU A 124 -22.68 -12.11 -30.01
C GLU A 124 -21.79 -13.32 -29.70
N SER A 125 -20.47 -13.14 -29.72
CA SER A 125 -19.52 -14.21 -29.36
C SER A 125 -19.46 -14.50 -27.86
N GLY A 126 -20.00 -13.62 -27.02
CA GLY A 126 -19.88 -13.70 -25.56
C GLY A 126 -18.49 -13.40 -25.01
N GLU A 127 -17.56 -12.97 -25.86
CA GLU A 127 -16.16 -12.76 -25.52
C GLU A 127 -15.94 -11.54 -24.59
N TYR A 128 -16.92 -10.64 -24.52
CA TYR A 128 -16.94 -9.54 -23.55
C TYR A 128 -16.71 -10.00 -22.09
N LYS A 129 -17.08 -11.23 -21.74
CA LYS A 129 -16.84 -11.80 -20.40
C LYS A 129 -15.35 -11.98 -20.10
N ARG A 130 -14.57 -12.41 -21.10
CA ARG A 130 -13.11 -12.55 -20.97
C ARG A 130 -12.46 -11.18 -20.91
N TRP A 131 -12.91 -10.24 -21.74
CA TRP A 131 -12.44 -8.85 -21.69
C TRP A 131 -12.70 -8.20 -20.33
N LEU A 132 -13.86 -8.46 -19.73
CA LEU A 132 -14.16 -8.00 -18.38
C LEU A 132 -13.19 -8.59 -17.35
N LEU A 133 -12.93 -9.89 -17.42
CA LEU A 133 -11.96 -10.53 -16.54
C LEU A 133 -10.56 -9.94 -16.71
N TYR A 134 -10.13 -9.73 -17.96
CA TYR A 134 -8.85 -9.08 -18.26
C TYR A 134 -8.80 -7.62 -17.79
N ALA A 135 -9.91 -6.89 -17.82
CA ALA A 135 -9.95 -5.53 -17.27
C ALA A 135 -9.76 -5.53 -15.75
N VAL A 136 -10.36 -6.49 -15.04
CA VAL A 136 -10.16 -6.68 -13.60
C VAL A 136 -8.72 -7.09 -13.30
N GLU A 137 -8.15 -8.00 -14.08
CA GLU A 137 -6.76 -8.43 -13.96
C GLU A 137 -5.79 -7.25 -14.20
N ALA A 138 -6.01 -6.47 -15.27
CA ALA A 138 -5.23 -5.29 -15.58
C ALA A 138 -5.32 -4.23 -14.47
N TYR A 139 -6.49 -4.05 -13.86
CA TYR A 139 -6.66 -3.17 -12.70
C TYR A 139 -5.87 -3.67 -11.46
N GLY A 140 -5.82 -4.99 -11.26
CA GLY A 140 -4.99 -5.61 -10.23
C GLY A 140 -3.50 -5.35 -10.46
N ILE A 141 -3.01 -5.58 -11.68
CA ILE A 141 -1.61 -5.30 -12.06
C ILE A 141 -1.27 -3.81 -11.91
N PHE A 142 -2.19 -2.93 -12.32
CA PHE A 142 -2.05 -1.48 -12.12
C PHE A 142 -1.89 -1.12 -10.64
N SER A 143 -2.73 -1.68 -9.77
CA SER A 143 -2.68 -1.45 -8.32
C SER A 143 -1.36 -1.95 -7.70
N ILE A 144 -0.84 -3.09 -8.17
CA ILE A 144 0.49 -3.60 -7.77
C ILE A 144 1.59 -2.61 -8.21
N GLY A 145 1.47 -2.06 -9.42
CA GLY A 145 2.35 -1.00 -9.91
C GLY A 145 2.34 0.24 -9.01
N GLU A 146 1.16 0.67 -8.56
CA GLU A 146 1.04 1.78 -7.60
C GLU A 146 1.65 1.46 -6.24
N MET A 147 1.51 0.23 -5.72
CA MET A 147 2.18 -0.21 -4.49
C MET A 147 3.70 -0.12 -4.61
N ILE A 148 4.26 -0.57 -5.74
CA ILE A 148 5.70 -0.49 -6.02
C ILE A 148 6.14 0.98 -6.18
N GLY A 149 5.37 1.79 -6.91
CA GLY A 149 5.67 3.20 -7.14
C GLY A 149 5.67 4.03 -5.86
N ARG A 150 4.69 3.78 -4.96
CA ARG A 150 4.59 4.43 -3.65
C ARG A 150 5.45 3.76 -2.57
N ARG A 151 5.98 2.56 -2.83
CA ARG A 151 6.78 1.73 -1.91
C ARG A 151 6.06 1.41 -0.59
N HIS A 152 4.73 1.31 -0.63
CA HIS A 152 3.93 0.88 0.50
C HIS A 152 2.82 -0.06 0.06
N ILE A 153 2.50 -1.04 0.91
CA ILE A 153 1.55 -2.11 0.61
C ILE A 153 0.13 -1.74 1.06
N VAL A 154 0.01 -0.93 2.13
CA VAL A 154 -1.28 -0.47 2.69
C VAL A 154 -1.20 1.03 2.95
N GLY A 155 -2.11 1.81 2.38
CA GLY A 155 -2.16 3.27 2.53
C GLY A 155 -2.97 3.95 1.46
#